data_AF-A0A096BRD6-F1
#
_entry.id   AF-A0A096BRD6-F1
#
_cell.length_a   1.000
_cell.length_b   1.000
_cell.length_c   1.000
_cell.angle_alpha   90.00
_cell.angle_beta   90.00
_cell.angle_gamma   90.00
#
_symmetry.space_group_name_H-M   'P 1'
#
loop_
_entity.id
_entity.type
_entity.pdbx_description
1 polymer ?
#
loop_
_entity_poly.entity_id
_entity_poly.type
_entity_poly.pdbx_seq_one_letter_code
_entity_poly.pdbx_strand_id
1 'polypeptide(L)'
;MAHNYKNKYDNYIAGTQFRENAANMMLGFNKHWGYSHVILSYYHLTLGIAEVDGSDSYTYAKELPFQQIHHYKIVNGNVFYIGKGTLHSILGYQ
;
A
#
# COMPACT_ATOMS: atom_id res chain seq x y z
N MET A 1 0.73 6.56 -12.96
CA MET A 1 -0.39 5.65 -13.30
C MET A 1 0.21 4.54 -14.12
N ALA A 2 0.01 3.28 -13.73
CA ALA A 2 0.44 2.16 -14.56
C ALA A 2 -0.47 2.05 -15.79
N HIS A 3 0.12 1.78 -16.95
CA HIS A 3 -0.59 1.76 -18.22
C HIS A 3 -1.55 0.55 -18.31
N ASN A 4 -2.59 0.65 -19.16
CA ASN A 4 -3.46 -0.48 -19.52
C ASN A 4 -2.64 -1.70 -19.98
N TYR A 5 -3.07 -2.88 -19.56
CA TYR A 5 -2.55 -4.15 -20.05
C TYR A 5 -2.73 -4.26 -21.57
N LYS A 6 -1.70 -4.74 -22.27
CA LYS A 6 -1.70 -4.95 -23.72
C LYS A 6 -1.38 -6.41 -24.01
N ASN A 7 -2.29 -7.10 -24.70
CA ASN A 7 -2.05 -8.43 -25.23
C ASN A 7 -1.46 -8.34 -26.65
N LYS A 8 -0.84 -9.41 -27.15
CA LYS A 8 -0.31 -9.52 -28.52
C LYS A 8 -1.41 -9.68 -29.56
N TYR A 9 -2.55 -10.25 -29.17
CA TYR A 9 -3.70 -10.53 -30.03
C TYR A 9 -4.80 -9.47 -29.93
N ASP A 10 -5.03 -8.94 -28.73
CA ASP A 10 -6.02 -7.88 -28.46
C ASP A 10 -5.32 -6.56 -28.09
N ASN A 11 -5.83 -5.44 -28.62
CA ASN A 11 -5.39 -4.10 -28.27
C ASN A 11 -5.61 -3.80 -26.76
N TYR A 12 -5.18 -2.63 -26.28
CA TYR A 12 -5.24 -2.27 -24.86
C TYR A 12 -6.60 -2.55 -24.21
N ILE A 13 -6.59 -3.33 -23.12
CA ILE A 13 -7.79 -3.61 -22.35
C ILE A 13 -8.03 -2.45 -21.39
N ALA A 14 -9.07 -1.66 -21.65
CA ALA A 14 -9.47 -0.55 -20.80
C ALA A 14 -9.89 -1.05 -19.40
N GLY A 15 -9.68 -0.24 -18.36
CA GLY A 15 -10.04 -0.58 -16.99
C GLY A 15 -9.01 -1.39 -16.21
N THR A 16 -7.90 -1.79 -16.82
CA THR A 16 -6.80 -2.53 -16.15
C THR A 16 -5.74 -1.63 -15.50
N GLN A 17 -5.96 -0.30 -15.52
CA GLN A 17 -5.04 0.66 -14.94
C GLN A 17 -5.10 0.60 -13.41
N PHE A 18 -3.95 0.73 -12.77
CA PHE A 18 -3.88 0.95 -11.34
C PHE A 18 -2.94 2.11 -11.02
N ARG A 19 -3.18 2.73 -9.87
CA ARG A 19 -2.31 3.72 -9.27
C ARG A 19 -2.12 3.37 -7.82
N GLU A 20 -0.86 3.23 -7.43
CA GLU A 20 -0.46 2.97 -6.07
C GLU A 20 0.38 4.14 -5.59
N ASN A 21 0.04 4.67 -4.42
CA ASN A 21 0.87 5.61 -3.68
C ASN A 21 1.17 4.98 -2.32
N ALA A 22 2.45 4.91 -1.97
CA ALA A 22 2.89 4.43 -0.68
C ALA A 22 3.77 5.49 -0.02
N ALA A 23 3.59 5.68 1.29
CA ALA A 23 4.44 6.52 2.11
C ALA A 23 4.83 5.74 3.37
N ASN A 24 6.11 5.72 3.69
CA ASN A 24 6.64 5.08 4.89
C ASN A 24 7.48 6.08 5.67
N MET A 25 7.31 6.10 6.98
CA MET A 25 8.09 6.94 7.88
C MET A 25 8.54 6.14 9.08
N MET A 26 9.82 6.26 9.44
CA MET A 26 10.37 5.68 10.67
C MET A 26 10.91 6.81 11.54
N LEU A 27 10.44 6.87 12.78
CA LEU A 27 10.89 7.82 13.79
C LEU A 27 11.36 7.05 15.01
N GLY A 28 12.37 7.56 15.69
CA GLY A 28 12.89 6.86 16.84
C GLY A 28 14.00 7.57 17.56
N PHE A 29 14.28 7.10 18.76
CA PHE A 29 15.36 7.61 19.58
C PHE A 29 16.07 6.47 20.32
N ASN A 30 17.35 6.68 20.55
CA ASN A 30 18.23 5.75 21.24
C ASN A 30 18.69 6.37 22.55
N LYS A 31 18.67 5.59 23.62
CA LYS A 31 19.13 6.01 24.94
C LYS A 31 19.94 4.89 25.59
N HIS A 32 20.70 5.22 26.63
CA HIS A 32 21.53 4.25 27.34
C HIS A 32 20.72 3.10 27.97
N TRP A 33 19.41 3.28 28.18
CA TRP A 33 18.51 2.28 28.75
C TRP A 33 17.75 1.49 27.68
N GLY A 34 17.92 1.79 26.39
CA GLY A 34 17.17 1.13 25.33
C GLY A 34 16.93 1.98 24.09
N TYR A 35 16.11 1.46 23.17
CA TYR A 35 15.69 2.16 21.96
C TYR A 35 14.19 2.03 21.72
N SER A 36 13.60 3.05 21.11
CA SER A 36 12.20 3.07 20.70
C SER A 36 12.10 3.54 19.27
N HIS A 37 11.50 2.71 18.42
CA HIS A 37 11.24 3.00 17.02
C HIS A 37 9.75 2.89 16.74
N VAL A 38 9.21 3.84 15.99
CA VAL A 38 7.85 3.85 15.46
C VAL A 38 7.93 3.89 13.95
N ILE A 39 7.24 2.97 13.30
CA ILE A 39 7.13 2.87 11.85
C ILE A 39 5.67 3.12 11.49
N LEU A 40 5.45 4.09 10.61
CA LEU A 40 4.15 4.41 10.02
C LEU A 40 4.20 4.07 8.54
N SER A 41 3.20 3.35 8.06
CA SER A 41 3.03 3.03 6.65
C SER A 41 1.64 3.44 6.20
N TYR A 42 1.57 4.17 5.10
CA TYR A 42 0.35 4.52 4.42
C TYR A 42 0.39 3.99 3.00
N TYR A 43 -0.73 3.39 2.60
CA TYR A 43 -0.89 2.82 1.27
C TYR A 43 -2.24 3.24 0.70
N HIS A 44 -2.21 3.80 -0.50
CA HIS A 44 -3.39 4.20 -1.25
C HIS A 44 -3.33 3.56 -2.63
N LEU A 45 -4.25 2.62 -2.85
CA LEU A 45 -4.40 1.92 -4.11
C LEU A 45 -5.71 2.34 -4.78
N THR A 46 -5.60 2.83 -6.01
CA THR A 46 -6.71 3.07 -6.92
C THR A 46 -6.64 2.01 -8.02
N LEU A 47 -7.52 1.02 -7.97
CA LEU A 47 -7.67 -0.01 -9.01
C LEU A 47 -8.80 0.37 -9.95
N GLY A 48 -8.57 0.32 -11.26
CA GLY A 48 -9.66 0.28 -12.24
C GLY A 48 -10.31 -1.10 -12.22
N ILE A 49 -11.64 -1.14 -12.36
CA ILE A 49 -12.38 -2.38 -12.57
C ILE A 49 -12.55 -2.55 -14.08
N ALA A 50 -11.99 -3.63 -14.64
CA ALA A 50 -12.18 -3.97 -16.04
C ALA A 50 -13.54 -4.66 -16.21
N GLU A 51 -14.46 -4.04 -16.92
CA GLU A 51 -15.74 -4.65 -17.31
C GLU A 51 -15.59 -5.19 -18.74
N VAL A 52 -15.78 -6.50 -18.91
CA VAL A 52 -15.83 -7.16 -20.22
C VAL A 52 -17.30 -7.29 -20.59
N ASP A 53 -17.84 -6.27 -21.26
CA ASP A 53 -19.13 -6.40 -21.91
C ASP A 53 -18.88 -6.84 -23.37
N GLY A 54 -19.46 -7.97 -23.76
CA GLY A 54 -19.16 -8.71 -25.00
C GLY A 54 -19.66 -8.06 -26.29
N SER A 55 -19.67 -6.73 -26.36
CA SER A 55 -20.05 -5.99 -27.56
C SER A 55 -18.92 -5.07 -27.99
N ASP A 56 -18.45 -5.27 -29.23
CA ASP A 56 -17.38 -4.54 -29.93
C ASP A 56 -17.66 -3.03 -30.05
N SER A 57 -17.59 -2.32 -28.93
CA SER A 57 -17.60 -0.87 -28.90
C SER A 57 -16.39 -0.39 -28.11
N TYR A 58 -15.33 -0.09 -28.86
CA TYR A 58 -14.13 0.62 -28.42
C TYR A 58 -14.44 2.08 -28.05
N THR A 59 -15.47 2.31 -27.24
CA THR A 59 -15.83 3.62 -26.72
C THR A 59 -14.98 3.89 -25.50
N TYR A 60 -13.87 4.57 -25.75
CA TYR A 60 -12.99 5.13 -24.75
C TYR A 60 -13.79 5.96 -23.72
N ALA A 61 -13.53 5.72 -22.45
CA ALA A 61 -13.83 6.61 -21.32
C ALA A 61 -15.31 6.77 -20.89
N LYS A 62 -16.00 5.68 -20.56
CA LYS A 62 -17.19 5.76 -19.70
C LYS A 62 -16.92 5.13 -18.35
N GLU A 63 -16.45 5.96 -17.42
CA GLU A 63 -16.70 5.88 -15.97
C GLU A 63 -16.68 4.48 -15.34
N LEU A 64 -15.65 3.67 -15.63
CA LEU A 64 -15.47 2.42 -14.91
C LEU A 64 -15.24 2.74 -13.43
N PRO A 65 -15.98 2.09 -12.50
CA PRO A 65 -15.82 2.34 -11.08
C PRO A 65 -14.37 2.06 -10.68
N PHE A 66 -13.75 3.04 -10.03
CA PHE A 66 -12.43 2.88 -9.45
C PHE A 66 -12.59 2.54 -7.97
N GLN A 67 -11.95 1.45 -7.53
CA GLN A 67 -11.91 1.13 -6.11
C GLN A 67 -10.72 1.84 -5.47
N GLN A 68 -11.00 2.67 -4.47
CA GLN A 68 -9.98 3.30 -3.63
C GLN A 68 -9.85 2.51 -2.33
N ILE A 69 -8.65 2.01 -2.07
CA ILE A 69 -8.30 1.29 -0.85
C ILE A 69 -7.27 2.13 -0.11
N HIS A 70 -7.64 2.60 1.08
CA HIS A 70 -6.74 3.26 2.02
C HIS A 70 -6.37 2.27 3.12
N HIS A 71 -5.07 2.05 3.32
CA HIS A 71 -4.56 1.16 4.34
C HIS A 71 -3.50 1.88 5.17
N TYR A 72 -3.67 1.85 6.49
CA TYR A 72 -2.80 2.53 7.44
C TYR A 72 -2.20 1.50 8.38
N LYS A 73 -0.89 1.51 8.55
CA LYS A 73 -0.22 0.62 9.48
C LYS A 73 0.67 1.42 10.42
N ILE A 74 0.62 1.07 11.69
CA ILE A 74 1.53 1.57 12.71
C ILE A 74 2.18 0.38 13.41
N VAL A 75 3.50 0.44 13.53
CA VAL A 75 4.29 -0.54 14.28
C VAL A 75 5.19 0.21 15.23
N ASN A 76 5.14 -0.13 16.51
CA ASN A 76 6.02 0.41 17.53
C ASN A 76 6.87 -0.73 18.10
N GLY A 77 8.18 -0.56 18.07
CA GLY A 77 9.16 -1.49 18.65
C GLY A 77 9.96 -0.80 19.75
N ASN A 78 10.00 -1.42 20.92
CA ASN A 78 10.78 -0.95 22.05
C ASN A 78 11.71 -2.05 22.55
N VAL A 79 12.93 -1.66 22.91
CA VAL A 79 13.85 -2.52 23.65
C VAL A 79 14.29 -1.78 24.90
N PHE A 80 14.16 -2.44 26.04
CA PHE A 80 14.57 -1.92 27.34
C PHE A 80 15.66 -2.82 27.95
N TYR A 81 16.72 -2.22 28.46
CA TYR A 81 17.77 -2.91 29.19
C TYR A 81 17.41 -2.96 30.68
N ILE A 82 17.13 -4.16 31.22
CA ILE A 82 16.67 -4.36 32.59
C ILE A 82 17.65 -5.31 33.30
N GLY A 83 18.50 -4.76 34.16
CA GLY A 83 19.52 -5.52 34.89
C GLY A 83 20.52 -6.17 33.94
N LYS A 84 20.57 -7.52 33.92
CA LYS A 84 21.41 -8.31 33.01
C LYS A 84 20.68 -8.79 31.76
N GLY A 85 19.40 -8.42 31.58
CA GLY A 85 18.55 -8.88 30.50
C GLY A 85 17.99 -7.74 29.64
N THR A 86 17.31 -8.11 28.56
CA THR A 86 16.65 -7.17 27.64
C THR A 86 15.18 -7.55 27.47
N LEU A 87 14.31 -6.55 27.57
CA LEU A 87 12.89 -6.70 27.28
C LEU A 87 12.62 -6.15 25.88
N HIS A 88 12.10 -6.99 24.99
CA HIS A 88 11.68 -6.62 23.66
C HIS A 88 10.16 -6.56 23.61
N SER A 89 9.62 -5.46 23.08
CA SER A 89 8.18 -5.26 22.92
C SER A 89 7.90 -4.75 21.51
N ILE A 90 6.96 -5.38 20.81
CA ILE A 90 6.51 -4.95 19.50
C ILE A 90 4.98 -4.88 19.54
N LEU A 91 4.45 -3.72 19.16
CA LEU A 91 3.01 -3.46 19.03
C LEU A 91 2.73 -3.09 17.58
N GLY A 92 1.73 -3.72 16.98
CA GLY A 92 1.35 -3.47 15.59
C GLY A 92 -0.15 -3.29 15.46
N TYR A 93 -0.56 -2.36 14.61
CA TYR A 93 -1.96 -2.12 14.22
C TYR A 93 -2.02 -1.82 12.72
N GLN A 94 -3.04 -2.34 12.04
CA GLN A 94 -3.28 -2.18 10.60
C GLN A 94 -4.77 -2.01 10.32
#